data_AF-H9FFR8-F1
#
_entry.id   AF-H9FFR8-F1
#
_cell.length_a   1.000
_cell.length_b   1.000
_cell.length_c   1.000
_cell.angle_alpha   90.00
_cell.angle_beta   90.00
_cell.angle_gamma   90.00
#
_symmetry.space_group_name_H-M   'P 1'
#
loop_
_entity.id
_entity.type
_entity.pdbx_description
1 polymer ?
#
loop_
_entity_poly.entity_id
_entity_poly.type
_entity_poly.pdbx_seq_one_letter_code
_entity_poly.pdbx_strand_id
1 'polypeptide(L)'
;LTLSGKTCQDNDECLEQNVHCGPNRMCFNMRGSYQCIDTPCPPNYQRDPVSGFCLKNCPPNDLECALSPYALEYKLVSLPFGIATNQDLIRLVAYTQDGVMHPR
;
A
#
# COMPACT_ATOMS: atom_id res chain seq x y z
N LEU A 1 -7.16 16.06 -40.24
CA LEU A 1 -8.06 14.91 -40.51
C LEU A 1 -7.99 13.98 -39.31
N THR A 2 -8.99 14.06 -38.43
CA THR A 2 -9.13 13.25 -37.21
C THR A 2 -9.47 11.82 -37.62
N LEU A 3 -8.47 10.93 -37.60
CA LEU A 3 -8.66 9.52 -37.91
C LEU A 3 -9.14 8.81 -36.63
N SER A 4 -10.45 8.91 -36.35
CA SER A 4 -11.19 8.19 -35.30
C SER A 4 -10.66 8.38 -33.88
N GLY A 5 -11.23 9.33 -33.13
CA GLY A 5 -10.95 9.59 -31.72
C GLY A 5 -11.26 8.41 -30.79
N LYS A 6 -10.44 7.36 -30.85
CA LYS A 6 -10.45 6.25 -29.90
C LYS A 6 -9.54 6.63 -28.74
N THR A 7 -10.16 6.99 -27.62
CA THR A 7 -9.48 7.10 -26.33
C THR A 7 -9.27 5.69 -25.79
N CYS A 8 -8.02 5.31 -25.54
CA CYS A 8 -7.70 4.08 -24.83
C CYS A 8 -7.58 4.43 -23.35
N GLN A 9 -8.52 3.92 -22.55
CA GLN A 9 -8.43 3.94 -21.10
C GLN A 9 -7.83 2.61 -20.66
N ASP A 10 -6.89 2.69 -19.73
CA ASP A 10 -6.33 1.53 -19.05
C ASP A 10 -7.36 0.98 -18.06
N ASN A 11 -7.59 -0.33 -18.07
CA ASN A 11 -8.43 -0.98 -17.07
C ASN A 11 -7.56 -1.27 -15.86
N ASP A 12 -7.98 -0.83 -14.67
CA ASP A 12 -7.26 -1.16 -13.44
C ASP A 12 -7.68 -2.56 -12.97
N GLU A 13 -6.92 -3.59 -13.39
CA GLU A 13 -7.27 -4.96 -13.04
C GLU A 13 -7.10 -5.24 -11.53
N CYS A 14 -6.37 -4.39 -10.79
CA CYS A 14 -6.25 -4.50 -9.34
C CYS A 14 -7.53 -4.09 -8.60
N LEU A 15 -8.40 -3.31 -9.23
CA LEU A 15 -9.75 -3.00 -8.73
C LEU A 15 -10.79 -4.00 -9.21
N GLU A 16 -10.45 -4.84 -10.19
CA GLU A 16 -11.32 -5.92 -10.64
C GLU A 16 -11.25 -7.12 -9.69
N GLN A 17 -12.39 -7.78 -9.46
CA GLN A 17 -12.50 -8.89 -8.49
C GLN A 17 -11.76 -10.17 -8.92
N ASN A 18 -11.19 -10.22 -10.12
CA ASN A 18 -10.58 -11.43 -10.69
C ASN A 18 -9.06 -11.52 -10.49
N VAL A 19 -8.39 -10.48 -9.98
CA VAL A 19 -6.94 -10.51 -9.76
C VAL A 19 -6.62 -10.89 -8.31
N HIS A 20 -5.98 -12.06 -8.14
CA HIS A 20 -5.52 -12.56 -6.85
C HIS A 20 -4.01 -12.80 -6.87
N CYS A 21 -3.24 -11.86 -6.32
CA CYS A 21 -1.78 -11.97 -6.27
C CYS A 21 -1.23 -13.01 -5.28
N GLY A 22 -2.09 -13.63 -4.46
CA GLY A 22 -1.69 -14.57 -3.42
C GLY A 22 -1.22 -13.89 -2.13
N PRO A 23 -0.80 -14.69 -1.12
CA PRO A 23 -0.37 -14.16 0.17
C PRO A 23 0.93 -13.38 0.06
N ASN A 24 1.11 -12.35 0.90
CA ASN A 24 2.30 -11.49 0.93
C ASN A 24 2.62 -10.81 -0.40
N ARG A 25 1.63 -10.56 -1.23
CA ARG A 25 1.77 -9.88 -2.50
C ARG A 25 0.72 -8.81 -2.66
N MET A 26 1.09 -7.73 -3.34
CA MET A 26 0.17 -6.65 -3.68
C MET A 26 0.06 -6.52 -5.19
N CYS A 27 -1.15 -6.20 -5.67
CA CYS A 27 -1.37 -5.91 -7.09
C CYS A 27 -0.91 -4.48 -7.40
N PHE A 28 -0.17 -4.32 -8.48
CA PHE A 28 0.27 -3.04 -9.02
C PHE A 28 -0.24 -2.89 -10.45
N ASN A 29 -1.15 -1.94 -10.66
CA ASN A 29 -1.70 -1.66 -11.98
C ASN A 29 -0.66 -0.96 -12.87
N MET A 30 -0.51 -1.42 -14.09
CA MET A 30 0.40 -0.88 -15.09
C MET A 30 -0.36 -0.62 -16.38
N ARG A 31 0.17 0.28 -17.22
CA ARG A 31 -0.48 0.54 -18.50
C ARG A 31 -0.50 -0.72 -19.38
N GLY A 32 -1.69 -1.28 -19.60
CA GLY A 32 -1.97 -2.47 -20.39
C GLY A 32 -1.74 -3.80 -19.66
N SER A 33 -1.46 -3.81 -18.35
CA SER A 33 -1.22 -5.03 -17.58
C SER A 33 -1.23 -4.78 -16.07
N TYR A 34 -1.04 -5.82 -15.27
CA TYR A 34 -0.78 -5.71 -13.83
C TYR A 34 0.44 -6.53 -13.43
N GLN A 35 1.05 -6.17 -12.31
CA GLN A 35 2.14 -6.93 -11.71
C GLN A 35 1.84 -7.23 -10.24
N CYS A 36 2.08 -8.47 -9.81
CA CYS A 36 2.06 -8.82 -8.40
C CYS A 36 3.44 -8.59 -7.79
N ILE A 37 3.53 -7.67 -6.83
CA ILE A 37 4.76 -7.27 -6.16
C ILE A 37 4.82 -7.96 -4.80
N ASP A 38 5.96 -8.58 -4.48
CA ASP A 38 6.21 -9.18 -3.17
C ASP A 38 6.23 -8.11 -2.07
N THR A 39 5.43 -8.34 -1.03
CA THR A 39 5.33 -7.51 0.18
C THR A 39 5.45 -8.40 1.42
N PRO A 40 6.60 -9.08 1.62
CA PRO A 40 6.78 -9.89 2.81
C PRO A 40 6.70 -9.01 4.07
N CYS A 41 6.13 -9.55 5.15
CA CYS A 41 6.26 -8.88 6.44
C CYS A 41 7.74 -8.89 6.86
N PRO A 42 8.25 -7.79 7.44
CA PRO A 42 9.61 -7.75 7.97
C PRO A 42 9.85 -8.83 9.05
N PRO A 43 11.12 -9.14 9.38
CA PRO A 43 11.42 -10.03 10.50
C PRO A 43 10.71 -9.57 11.79
N ASN A 44 10.19 -10.52 12.56
CA ASN A 44 9.37 -10.29 13.76
C ASN A 44 7.98 -9.69 13.51
N TYR A 45 7.50 -9.68 12.26
CA TYR A 45 6.11 -9.35 11.94
C TYR A 45 5.41 -10.55 11.30
N GLN A 46 4.13 -10.72 11.62
CA GLN A 46 3.26 -11.71 11.01
C GLN A 46 2.08 -11.02 10.32
N ARG A 47 1.73 -11.51 9.13
CA ARG A 47 0.57 -10.98 8.41
C ARG A 47 -0.71 -11.44 9.09
N ASP A 48 -1.51 -10.48 9.51
CA ASP A 48 -2.84 -10.74 10.04
C ASP A 48 -3.81 -11.07 8.89
N PRO A 49 -4.49 -12.23 8.92
CA PRO A 49 -5.35 -12.66 7.82
C PRO A 49 -6.65 -11.85 7.71
N VAL A 50 -7.03 -11.08 8.74
CA VAL A 50 -8.27 -10.29 8.76
C VAL A 50 -8.06 -8.89 8.22
N SER A 51 -7.12 -8.14 8.79
CA SER A 51 -6.78 -6.77 8.38
C SER A 51 -5.82 -6.70 7.19
N GLY A 52 -5.06 -7.77 6.95
CA GLY A 52 -3.98 -7.78 5.96
C GLY A 52 -2.72 -7.04 6.41
N PHE A 53 -2.70 -6.43 7.60
CA PHE A 53 -1.53 -5.73 8.12
C PHE A 53 -0.44 -6.69 8.59
N CYS A 54 0.80 -6.22 8.59
CA CYS A 54 1.89 -6.88 9.29
C CYS A 54 1.86 -6.42 10.75
N LEU A 55 1.52 -7.31 11.66
CA LEU A 55 1.52 -7.05 13.10
C LEU A 55 2.81 -7.57 13.73
N LYS A 56 3.39 -6.80 14.65
CA LYS A 56 4.61 -7.21 15.35
C LYS A 56 4.31 -8.42 16.25
N ASN A 57 5.15 -9.44 16.17
CA ASN A 57 5.13 -10.59 17.06
C ASN A 57 5.69 -10.17 18.43
N CYS A 58 4.80 -9.90 19.39
CA CYS A 58 5.20 -9.57 20.75
C CYS A 58 5.39 -10.84 21.58
N PRO A 59 6.50 -10.96 22.33
CA PRO A 59 6.65 -12.00 23.34
C PRO A 59 5.53 -11.91 24.40
N PRO A 60 5.07 -13.03 24.96
CA PRO A 60 3.96 -13.03 25.93
C PRO A 60 4.25 -12.23 27.22
N ASN A 61 5.53 -11.98 27.54
CA ASN A 61 5.94 -11.22 28.72
C ASN A 61 6.20 -9.74 28.44
N ASP A 62 6.06 -9.30 27.19
CA ASP A 62 6.28 -7.91 26.79
C ASP A 62 4.94 -7.18 26.66
N LEU A 63 4.41 -6.77 27.80
CA LEU A 63 3.13 -6.07 27.89
C LEU A 63 3.20 -4.69 27.21
N GLU A 64 4.37 -4.05 27.21
CA GLU A 64 4.58 -2.77 26.53
C GLU A 64 4.41 -2.92 25.01
N CYS A 65 5.00 -3.96 24.42
CA CYS A 65 4.81 -4.32 23.02
C CYS A 65 3.35 -4.68 22.71
N ALA A 66 2.71 -5.47 23.56
CA ALA A 66 1.32 -5.89 23.36
C ALA A 66 0.33 -4.71 23.42
N LEU A 67 0.62 -3.70 24.25
CA LEU A 67 -0.22 -2.50 24.41
C LEU A 67 0.07 -1.41 23.37
N SER A 68 1.22 -1.46 22.69
CA SER A 68 1.55 -0.60 21.55
C SER A 68 1.56 -1.41 20.25
N PRO A 69 0.39 -1.73 19.66
CA PRO A 69 0.32 -2.55 18.46
C PRO A 69 0.97 -1.82 17.28
N TYR A 70 2.20 -2.22 16.95
CA TYR A 70 2.88 -1.78 15.75
C TYR A 70 2.29 -2.53 14.55
N ALA A 71 1.44 -1.84 13.79
CA ALA A 71 0.91 -2.32 12.52
C ALA A 71 1.66 -1.65 11.37
N LEU A 72 2.10 -2.45 10.41
CA LEU A 72 2.68 -1.99 9.15
C LEU A 72 1.74 -2.35 8.00
N GLU A 73 1.52 -1.38 7.12
CA GLU A 73 0.73 -1.52 5.91
C GLU A 73 1.56 -1.08 4.71
N TYR A 74 1.51 -1.85 3.63
CA TYR A 74 2.09 -1.47 2.35
C TYR A 74 1.03 -0.77 1.51
N LYS A 75 1.30 0.46 1.06
CA LYS A 75 0.44 1.22 0.16
C LYS A 75 1.15 1.56 -1.14
N LEU A 76 0.39 1.58 -2.23
CA LEU A 76 0.82 2.08 -3.52
C LEU A 76 0.26 3.48 -3.74
N VAL A 77 1.07 4.34 -4.34
CA VAL A 77 0.68 5.70 -4.73
C VAL A 77 1.06 5.89 -6.19
N SER A 78 0.05 6.06 -7.05
CA SER A 78 0.26 6.35 -8.47
C SER A 78 0.66 7.82 -8.62
N LEU A 79 1.80 8.08 -9.26
CA LEU A 79 2.27 9.42 -9.54
C LEU A 79 1.79 9.88 -10.93
N PRO A 80 1.28 11.12 -11.07
CA PRO A 80 0.94 11.64 -12.38
C PRO A 80 2.17 11.78 -13.27
N PHE A 81 1.98 11.65 -14.58
CA PHE A 81 3.04 11.93 -15.55
C PHE A 81 3.36 13.43 -15.59
N GLY A 82 4.62 13.78 -15.83
CA GLY A 82 5.04 15.18 -16.05
C GLY A 82 5.50 15.94 -14.80
N ILE A 83 5.79 15.24 -13.70
CA ILE A 83 6.38 15.89 -12.51
C ILE A 83 7.81 16.34 -12.83
N ALA A 84 8.08 17.62 -12.61
CA ALA A 84 9.42 18.19 -12.78
C ALA A 84 10.42 17.57 -11.80
N THR A 85 11.70 17.61 -12.15
CA THR A 85 12.78 17.19 -11.24
C THR A 85 12.80 18.05 -9.96
N ASN A 86 13.22 17.47 -8.84
CA ASN A 86 13.33 18.14 -7.52
C ASN A 86 12.00 18.64 -6.94
N GLN A 87 10.92 17.87 -7.10
CA GLN A 87 9.62 18.14 -6.47
C GLN A 87 9.36 17.16 -5.32
N ASP A 88 8.72 17.64 -4.26
CA ASP A 88 8.22 16.79 -3.18
C ASP A 88 7.02 15.99 -3.66
N LEU A 89 7.09 14.66 -3.58
CA LEU A 89 6.05 13.76 -4.10
C LEU A 89 5.05 13.30 -3.04
N ILE A 90 5.54 13.02 -1.84
CA ILE A 90 4.77 12.40 -0.77
C ILE A 90 5.13 13.07 0.55
N ARG A 91 4.09 13.46 1.31
CA ARG A 91 4.22 13.90 2.69
C ARG A 91 3.56 12.86 3.61
N LEU A 92 4.36 12.22 4.46
CA LEU A 92 3.85 11.34 5.50
C LEU A 92 3.50 12.15 6.75
N VAL A 93 2.36 11.86 7.36
CA VAL A 93 1.88 12.49 8.58
C VAL A 93 1.37 11.41 9.52
N ALA A 94 1.77 11.46 10.78
CA ALA A 94 1.27 10.57 11.83
C ALA A 94 0.05 11.20 12.50
N TYR A 95 -0.95 10.38 12.81
CA TYR A 95 -2.16 10.78 13.55
C TYR A 95 -2.33 9.88 14.77
N THR A 96 -2.87 10.42 15.86
CA THR A 96 -3.31 9.64 17.01
C THR A 96 -4.60 8.86 16.69
N GLN A 97 -5.02 7.98 17.60
CA GLN A 97 -6.29 7.25 17.47
C GLN A 97 -7.51 8.20 17.38
N ASP A 98 -7.42 9.36 18.02
CA ASP A 98 -8.46 10.41 17.99
C ASP A 98 -8.37 11.32 16.75
N GLY A 99 -7.54 10.97 15.77
CA GLY A 99 -7.36 11.75 14.54
C GLY A 99 -6.59 13.06 14.71
N VAL A 100 -5.94 13.27 15.85
CA VAL A 100 -5.11 14.45 16.09
C VAL A 100 -3.77 14.26 15.39
N MET A 101 -3.38 15.21 14.56
CA MET A 101 -2.07 15.19 13.90
C MET A 101 -0.96 15.22 14.96
N HIS A 102 -0.07 14.24 14.93
CA HIS A 102 1.11 14.24 15.80
C HIS A 102 2.05 15.37 15.35
N PRO A 103 2.35 16.36 16.21
CA PRO A 103 3.29 17.42 15.86
C PRO A 103 4.68 16.80 15.62
N ARG A 104 5.35 17.29 14.60
CA ARG A 104 6.64 16.78 14.13
C ARG A 104 7.77 17.14 15.08
#